data_AF-A0A971MS02-F1
#
_entry.id   AF-A0A971MS02-F1
#
_cell.length_a   1.000
_cell.length_b   1.000
_cell.length_c   1.000
_cell.angle_alpha   90.00
_cell.angle_beta   90.00
_cell.angle_gamma   90.00
#
_symmetry.space_group_name_H-M   'P 1'
#
loop_
_entity.id
_entity.type
_entity.pdbx_description
1 polymer ?
#
loop_
_entity_poly.entity_id
_entity_poly.type
_entity_poly.pdbx_seq_one_letter_code
_entity_poly.pdbx_strand_id
1 'polypeptide(L)'
;MTNNHKLNLKSKSAITKLLRLLWELDALKSQATDEERLRDFDIYIRDIRRFLEKVSLRAPSLDEIQVYIDDYQGVVEHMKVI
;
A
#
# COMPACT_ATOMS: atom_id res chain seq x y z
N MET A 1 6.06 26.05 23.69
CA MET A 1 5.95 24.59 23.54
C MET A 1 5.27 24.28 22.20
N THR A 2 6.03 23.90 21.17
CA THR A 2 5.54 23.59 19.81
C THR A 2 5.42 22.07 19.62
N ASN A 3 4.32 21.48 20.08
CA ASN A 3 4.07 20.03 20.01
C ASN A 3 3.32 19.56 18.74
N ASN A 4 3.41 20.31 17.62
CA ASN A 4 2.74 19.95 16.36
C ASN A 4 3.64 19.25 15.32
N HIS A 5 4.94 19.05 15.56
CA HIS A 5 5.85 18.48 14.56
C HIS A 5 6.12 16.97 14.69
N LYS A 6 5.86 16.35 15.85
CA LYS A 6 6.05 14.90 16.04
C LYS A 6 4.94 14.03 15.46
N LEU A 7 3.77 14.63 15.16
CA LEU A 7 2.58 13.92 14.67
C LEU A 7 2.64 13.50 13.18
N ASN A 8 3.65 13.94 12.40
CA ASN A 8 3.68 13.72 10.95
C ASN A 8 4.78 12.77 10.43
N LEU A 9 5.72 12.34 11.27
CA LEU A 9 6.83 11.47 10.82
C LEU A 9 6.43 10.00 10.67
N LYS A 10 5.62 9.48 11.60
CA LYS A 10 5.17 8.08 11.57
C LYS A 10 4.23 7.81 10.40
N SER A 11 3.22 8.65 10.20
CA SER A 11 2.29 8.53 9.07
C SER A 11 3.01 8.68 7.72
N LYS A 12 3.97 9.61 7.61
CA LYS A 12 4.82 9.73 6.41
C LYS A 12 5.59 8.43 6.14
N SER A 13 6.22 7.85 7.16
CA SER A 13 6.91 6.57 7.03
C SER A 13 5.97 5.43 6.62
N ALA A 14 4.74 5.41 7.13
CA ALA A 14 3.75 4.39 6.81
C ALA A 14 3.23 4.54 5.37
N ILE A 15 2.98 5.77 4.91
CA ILE A 15 2.65 6.06 3.50
C ILE A 15 3.78 5.62 2.56
N THR A 16 5.05 5.85 2.93
CA THR A 16 6.20 5.35 2.16
C THR A 16 6.20 3.82 2.05
N LYS A 17 5.81 3.10 3.11
CA LYS A 17 5.66 1.64 3.04
C LYS A 17 4.56 1.21 2.06
N LEU A 18 3.40 1.88 2.07
CA LEU A 18 2.33 1.60 1.09
C LEU A 18 2.76 1.86 -0.36
N LEU A 19 3.48 2.95 -0.61
CA LEU A 19 4.03 3.23 -1.94
C LEU A 19 5.00 2.14 -2.39
N ARG A 20 5.79 1.60 -1.47
CA ARG A 20 6.67 0.47 -1.75
C ARG A 20 5.88 -0.80 -2.08
N LEU A 21 4.85 -1.14 -1.31
CA LEU A 21 3.99 -2.29 -1.61
C LEU A 21 3.31 -2.16 -2.98
N LEU A 22 2.85 -0.96 -3.33
CA LEU A 22 2.31 -0.66 -4.66
C LEU A 22 3.32 -0.97 -5.78
N TRP A 23 4.57 -0.53 -5.62
CA TRP A 23 5.63 -0.81 -6.59
C TRP A 23 5.97 -2.30 -6.68
N GLU A 24 5.96 -3.01 -5.54
CA GLU A 24 6.19 -4.45 -5.51
C GLU A 24 5.06 -5.21 -6.23
N LEU A 25 3.80 -4.80 -6.05
CA LEU A 25 2.66 -5.37 -6.79
C LEU A 25 2.72 -5.06 -8.30
N ASP A 26 3.06 -3.83 -8.68
CA ASP A 26 3.25 -3.46 -10.10
C ASP A 26 4.39 -4.31 -10.73
N ALA A 27 5.46 -4.58 -9.98
CA ALA A 27 6.56 -5.44 -10.43
C ALA A 27 6.21 -6.93 -10.49
N LEU A 28 5.37 -7.44 -9.59
CA LEU A 28 4.88 -8.82 -9.65
C LEU A 28 3.89 -8.98 -10.81
N LYS A 29 3.03 -7.99 -11.05
CA LYS A 29 2.11 -7.97 -12.18
C LYS A 29 2.83 -8.09 -13.52
N SER A 30 3.96 -7.37 -13.70
CA SER A 30 4.72 -7.42 -14.95
C SER A 30 5.38 -8.79 -15.21
N GLN A 31 5.51 -9.63 -14.19
CA GLN A 31 6.02 -10.99 -14.27
C GLN A 31 4.91 -12.04 -14.43
N ALA A 32 3.67 -11.69 -14.14
CA ALA A 32 2.54 -12.60 -14.26
C ALA A 32 2.18 -12.86 -15.72
N THR A 33 1.97 -14.14 -16.07
CA THR A 33 1.63 -14.57 -17.44
C THR A 33 0.19 -15.03 -17.58
N ASP A 34 -0.49 -15.33 -16.49
CA ASP A 34 -1.88 -15.77 -16.50
C ASP A 34 -2.85 -14.60 -16.25
N GLU A 35 -4.00 -14.64 -16.94
CA GLU A 35 -5.01 -13.58 -16.88
C GLU A 35 -5.69 -13.46 -15.52
N GLU A 36 -5.73 -14.54 -14.74
CA GLU A 36 -6.33 -14.53 -13.40
C GLU A 36 -5.49 -13.68 -12.44
N ARG A 37 -4.19 -13.98 -12.32
CA ARG A 37 -3.25 -13.19 -11.52
C ARG A 37 -3.16 -11.75 -12.00
N LEU A 38 -3.14 -11.52 -13.32
CA LEU A 38 -3.11 -10.14 -13.83
C LEU A 38 -4.33 -9.33 -13.35
N ARG A 39 -5.52 -9.93 -13.32
CA ARG A 39 -6.73 -9.30 -12.78
C ARG A 39 -6.65 -9.08 -11.27
N ASP A 40 -6.13 -10.04 -10.52
CA ASP A 40 -5.94 -9.90 -9.07
C ASP A 40 -4.99 -8.76 -8.74
N PHE A 41 -3.84 -8.70 -9.41
CA PHE A 41 -2.91 -7.57 -9.26
C PHE A 41 -3.55 -6.23 -9.60
N ASP A 42 -4.35 -6.16 -10.66
CA ASP A 42 -5.10 -4.94 -11.01
C ASP A 42 -6.07 -4.50 -9.91
N ILE A 43 -6.71 -5.45 -9.22
CA ILE A 43 -7.58 -5.15 -8.09
C ILE A 43 -6.76 -4.59 -6.92
N TYR A 44 -5.66 -5.24 -6.54
CA TYR A 44 -4.82 -4.83 -5.42
C TYR A 44 -4.17 -3.45 -5.65
N ILE A 45 -3.57 -3.24 -6.82
CA ILE A 45 -2.93 -1.98 -7.23
C ILE A 45 -3.96 -0.84 -7.20
N ARG A 46 -5.15 -1.07 -7.77
CA ARG A 46 -6.22 -0.06 -7.78
C ARG A 46 -6.69 0.31 -6.37
N ASP A 47 -6.80 -0.67 -5.48
CA ASP A 47 -7.26 -0.40 -4.12
C ASP A 47 -6.24 0.41 -3.30
N ILE A 48 -4.95 0.06 -3.35
CA ILE A 48 -3.89 0.87 -2.72
C ILE A 48 -3.85 2.29 -3.30
N ARG A 49 -3.97 2.45 -4.64
CA ARG A 49 -4.02 3.77 -5.27
C ARG A 49 -5.21 4.59 -4.77
N ARG A 50 -6.40 4.00 -4.66
CA ARG A 50 -7.58 4.66 -4.10
C ARG A 50 -7.39 5.08 -2.64
N PHE A 51 -6.72 4.25 -1.84
CA PHE A 51 -6.39 4.62 -0.47
C PHE A 51 -5.42 5.81 -0.43
N LEU A 52 -4.34 5.78 -1.23
CA LEU A 52 -3.37 6.89 -1.33
C LEU A 52 -4.01 8.19 -1.84
N GLU A 53 -4.97 8.11 -2.78
CA GLU A 53 -5.77 9.27 -3.21
C GLU A 53 -6.59 9.83 -2.04
N LYS A 54 -7.27 8.97 -1.26
CA LYS A 54 -7.99 9.40 -0.04
C LYS A 54 -7.06 10.06 0.96
N VAL A 55 -5.82 9.58 1.11
CA VAL A 55 -4.81 10.20 1.99
C VAL A 55 -4.51 11.65 1.58
N SER A 56 -4.53 11.95 0.29
CA SER A 56 -4.32 13.33 -0.20
C SER A 56 -5.52 14.25 0.09
N LEU A 57 -6.73 13.69 0.20
CA LEU A 57 -7.97 14.43 0.48
C LEU A 57 -8.24 14.59 1.98
N ARG A 58 -7.84 13.61 2.80
CA ARG A 58 -7.98 13.60 4.26
C ARG A 58 -6.82 12.85 4.87
N ALA A 59 -6.21 13.40 5.93
CA ALA A 59 -5.19 12.70 6.71
C ALA A 59 -5.82 11.46 7.41
N PRO A 60 -5.47 10.22 7.01
CA PRO A 60 -5.92 9.03 7.69
C PRO A 60 -5.18 8.89 9.03
N SER A 61 -5.76 8.12 9.94
CA SER A 61 -5.09 7.68 11.16
C SER A 61 -3.95 6.71 10.82
N LEU A 62 -3.00 6.58 11.75
CA LEU A 62 -1.91 5.61 11.59
C LEU A 62 -2.43 4.17 11.56
N ASP A 63 -3.49 3.87 12.33
CA ASP A 63 -4.08 2.53 12.40
C ASP A 63 -4.74 2.14 11.08
N GLU A 64 -5.45 3.07 10.43
CA GLU A 64 -6.01 2.86 9.08
C GLU A 64 -4.91 2.55 8.06
N ILE A 65 -3.78 3.27 8.12
CA ILE A 65 -2.63 2.99 7.25
C ILE A 65 -2.03 1.61 7.56
N GLN A 66 -1.93 1.25 8.85
CA GLN A 66 -1.31 0.00 9.28
C GLN A 66 -2.11 -1.23 8.84
N VAL A 67 -3.44 -1.20 8.92
CA VAL A 67 -4.31 -2.27 8.40
C VAL A 67 -4.02 -2.52 6.91
N TYR A 68 -3.98 -1.45 6.11
CA TYR A 68 -3.64 -1.56 4.69
C TYR A 68 -2.22 -2.12 4.47
N ILE A 69 -1.24 -1.75 5.30
CA ILE A 69 0.11 -2.31 5.18
C ILE A 69 0.09 -3.81 5.45
N ASP A 70 -0.55 -4.23 6.55
CA ASP A 70 -0.55 -5.64 6.96
C ASP A 70 -1.25 -6.52 5.93
N ASP A 71 -2.40 -6.09 5.40
CA ASP A 71 -3.16 -6.79 4.37
C ASP A 71 -2.32 -6.98 3.10
N TYR A 72 -1.74 -5.89 2.56
CA TYR A 72 -1.03 -5.94 1.29
C TYR A 72 0.38 -6.50 1.39
N GLN A 73 1.02 -6.42 2.56
CA GLN A 73 2.26 -7.14 2.80
C GLN A 73 2.02 -8.66 2.74
N GLY A 74 0.93 -9.16 3.35
CA GLY A 74 0.55 -10.58 3.27
C GLY A 74 0.32 -11.04 1.83
N VAL A 75 -0.34 -10.22 1.01
CA VAL A 75 -0.54 -10.52 -0.42
C VAL A 75 0.80 -10.59 -1.16
N VAL A 76 1.68 -9.60 -0.99
CA VAL A 76 3.00 -9.57 -1.66
C VAL A 76 3.86 -10.77 -1.25
N GLU A 77 3.88 -11.12 0.03
CA GLU A 77 4.63 -12.28 0.54
C GLU A 77 4.09 -13.59 -0.05
N HIS A 78 2.77 -13.76 -0.08
CA HIS A 78 2.15 -14.94 -0.67
C HIS A 78 2.48 -15.08 -2.17
N MET A 79 2.36 -13.99 -2.93
CA MET A 79 2.57 -14.00 -4.38
C MET A 79 4.03 -14.18 -4.81
N LYS A 80 5.00 -13.91 -3.93
CA LYS A 80 6.43 -14.18 -4.20
C LYS A 80 6.82 -15.65 -4.05
N VAL A 81 6.02 -16.43 -3.32
CA VAL A 81 6.30 -17.85 -3.05
C VAL A 81 5.81 -18.73 -4.20
N ILE A 82 4.91 -18.24 -5.06
CA ILE A 82 4.24 -19.01 -6.11
C ILE A 82 4.70 -18.62 -7.51
#